data_AF-A0AA95MU00-F1
#
_entry.id   AF-A0AA95MU00-F1
#
_cell.length_a   1.000
_cell.length_b   1.000
_cell.length_c   1.000
_cell.angle_alpha   90.00
_cell.angle_beta   90.00
_cell.angle_gamma   90.00
#
_symmetry.space_group_name_H-M   'P 1'
#
loop_
_entity.id
_entity.type
_entity.pdbx_description
1 polymer ?
#
loop_
_entity_poly.entity_id
_entity_poly.type
_entity_poly.pdbx_seq_one_letter_code
_entity_poly.pdbx_strand_id
1 'polypeptide(L)'
;MMIAMTNAMMASISLGAILGTFIQDKDLTIPTIVSVSIGLVVGYMTGRPVSLMASIDGLTAGIMGGMMGSMLGVMLQPKSIEVMIYFIDIVYVLVLVLLIRLIDEETKTEKNESNNRKPLIANPFILIALLAFMGILLMGKGTLFQNNSEQVSAEPNDIKFTPTSSQIHEVLVKPTEYTPNDIVLKAGTPAIINFKTEEVGCTGIVLSEELGFNVTLKENTNNYVNIKSLKPGTYHYACGMGMYKGTITVTD
;
A
#
# COMPACT_ATOMS: atom_id res chain seq x y z
N MET A 1 -18.42 -8.22 -24.16
CA MET A 1 -16.95 -8.01 -24.06
C MET A 1 -16.61 -7.13 -22.86
N MET A 2 -17.11 -5.88 -22.79
CA MET A 2 -16.81 -4.95 -21.68
C MET A 2 -17.20 -5.44 -20.27
N ILE A 3 -18.27 -6.23 -20.14
CA ILE A 3 -18.77 -6.74 -18.84
C ILE A 3 -17.70 -7.54 -18.07
N ALA A 4 -17.03 -8.47 -18.72
CA ALA A 4 -16.03 -9.33 -18.08
C ALA A 4 -14.78 -8.54 -17.68
N MET A 5 -14.35 -7.61 -18.55
CA MET A 5 -13.23 -6.71 -18.30
C MET A 5 -13.48 -5.81 -17.08
N THR A 6 -14.62 -5.11 -17.04
CA THR A 6 -14.92 -4.17 -15.96
C THR A 6 -15.07 -4.87 -14.61
N ASN A 7 -15.75 -6.02 -14.58
CA ASN A 7 -15.90 -6.76 -13.32
C ASN A 7 -14.56 -7.31 -12.80
N ALA A 8 -13.73 -7.89 -13.68
CA ALA A 8 -12.44 -8.44 -13.30
C ALA A 8 -11.46 -7.36 -12.81
N MET A 9 -11.41 -6.22 -13.51
CA MET A 9 -10.55 -5.10 -13.13
C MET A 9 -10.93 -4.54 -11.75
N MET A 10 -12.21 -4.26 -11.53
CA MET A 10 -12.62 -3.62 -10.27
C MET A 10 -12.54 -4.58 -9.07
N ALA A 11 -12.87 -5.86 -9.25
CA ALA A 11 -12.72 -6.86 -8.20
C ALA A 11 -11.25 -7.12 -7.83
N SER A 12 -10.34 -7.12 -8.80
CA SER A 12 -8.91 -7.34 -8.53
C SER A 12 -8.22 -6.11 -7.95
N ILE A 13 -8.66 -4.89 -8.28
CA ILE A 13 -8.18 -3.65 -7.65
C ILE A 13 -8.59 -3.57 -6.18
N SER A 14 -9.86 -3.82 -5.86
CA SER A 14 -10.34 -3.73 -4.47
C SER A 14 -9.70 -4.80 -3.58
N LEU A 15 -9.69 -6.06 -4.03
CA LEU A 15 -9.02 -7.15 -3.30
C LEU A 15 -7.51 -6.95 -3.21
N GLY A 16 -6.87 -6.46 -4.28
CA GLY A 16 -5.45 -6.14 -4.30
C GLY A 16 -5.09 -5.03 -3.30
N ALA A 17 -5.90 -3.97 -3.23
CA ALA A 17 -5.70 -2.88 -2.27
C ALA A 17 -5.87 -3.36 -0.82
N ILE A 18 -6.90 -4.18 -0.55
CA ILE A 18 -7.13 -4.76 0.78
C ILE A 18 -5.96 -5.67 1.19
N LEU A 19 -5.53 -6.57 0.31
CA LEU A 19 -4.40 -7.47 0.58
C LEU A 19 -3.07 -6.73 0.73
N GLY A 20 -2.82 -5.70 -0.08
CA GLY A 20 -1.62 -4.86 -0.01
C GLY A 20 -1.52 -4.10 1.31
N THR A 21 -2.64 -3.62 1.85
CA THR A 21 -2.65 -2.96 3.17
C THR A 21 -2.48 -3.92 4.34
N PHE A 22 -2.84 -5.19 4.17
CA PHE A 22 -2.72 -6.20 5.23
C PHE A 22 -1.29 -6.74 5.41
N ILE A 23 -0.42 -6.54 4.41
CA ILE A 23 0.94 -7.07 4.36
C ILE A 23 1.94 -5.93 4.10
N GLN A 24 1.81 -4.81 4.82
CA GLN A 24 2.75 -3.67 4.68
C GLN A 24 4.19 -4.02 5.09
N ASP A 25 4.38 -5.03 5.95
CA ASP A 25 5.70 -5.41 6.48
C ASP A 25 6.44 -6.49 5.66
N LYS A 26 5.87 -7.01 4.56
CA LYS A 26 6.53 -8.00 3.68
C LYS A 26 6.62 -7.53 2.24
N ASP A 27 7.56 -8.11 1.50
CA ASP A 27 7.79 -7.83 0.07
C ASP A 27 6.49 -7.74 -0.76
N LEU A 28 6.43 -6.71 -1.62
CA LEU A 28 5.33 -6.44 -2.57
C LEU A 28 4.95 -7.66 -3.43
N THR A 29 5.86 -8.61 -3.58
CA THR A 29 5.69 -9.83 -4.36
C THR A 29 4.52 -10.68 -3.87
N ILE A 30 4.35 -10.86 -2.56
CA ILE A 30 3.30 -11.73 -2.00
C ILE A 30 1.89 -11.18 -2.28
N PRO A 31 1.53 -9.94 -1.92
CA PRO A 31 0.19 -9.42 -2.18
C PRO A 31 -0.11 -9.36 -3.68
N THR A 32 0.90 -9.11 -4.53
CA THR A 32 0.74 -9.06 -5.99
C THR A 32 0.46 -10.44 -6.59
N ILE A 33 1.16 -11.49 -6.17
CA ILE A 33 0.91 -12.86 -6.67
C ILE A 33 -0.51 -13.31 -6.29
N VAL A 34 -0.92 -13.04 -5.05
CA VAL A 34 -2.25 -13.43 -4.56
C VAL A 34 -3.35 -12.64 -5.28
N SER A 35 -3.21 -11.32 -5.45
CA SER A 35 -4.19 -10.48 -6.14
C SER A 35 -4.35 -10.86 -7.61
N VAL A 36 -3.25 -11.11 -8.32
CA VAL A 36 -3.26 -11.55 -9.72
C VAL A 36 -3.90 -12.92 -9.86
N SER A 37 -3.63 -13.85 -8.94
CA SER A 37 -4.25 -15.18 -8.96
C SER A 37 -5.77 -15.10 -8.80
N ILE A 38 -6.25 -14.28 -7.87
CA ILE A 38 -7.68 -14.06 -7.69
C ILE A 38 -8.29 -13.35 -8.90
N GLY A 39 -7.62 -12.33 -9.44
CA GLY A 39 -8.05 -11.61 -10.64
C GLY A 39 -8.20 -12.53 -11.87
N LEU A 40 -7.27 -13.48 -12.05
CA LEU A 40 -7.34 -14.50 -13.10
C LEU A 40 -8.58 -15.39 -12.93
N VAL A 41 -8.85 -15.87 -11.72
CA VAL A 41 -10.01 -16.74 -11.43
C VAL A 41 -11.32 -15.98 -11.67
N VAL A 42 -11.45 -14.76 -11.15
CA VAL A 42 -12.65 -13.93 -11.30
C VAL A 42 -12.88 -13.54 -12.77
N GLY A 43 -11.81 -13.17 -13.49
CA GLY A 43 -11.86 -12.84 -14.90
C GLY A 43 -12.29 -14.01 -15.78
N TYR A 44 -11.72 -15.19 -15.53
CA TYR A 44 -12.13 -16.41 -16.24
C TYR A 44 -13.58 -16.79 -15.96
N MET A 45 -14.00 -16.78 -14.68
CA MET A 45 -15.35 -17.16 -14.28
C MET A 45 -16.41 -16.22 -14.84
N THR A 46 -16.14 -14.92 -14.90
CA THR A 46 -17.08 -13.92 -15.44
C THR A 46 -17.13 -13.94 -16.97
N GLY A 47 -16.00 -14.20 -17.65
CA GLY A 47 -15.93 -14.19 -19.11
C GLY A 47 -16.43 -15.49 -19.77
N ARG A 48 -16.22 -16.65 -19.14
CA ARG A 48 -16.62 -17.97 -19.65
C ARG A 48 -18.08 -18.08 -20.09
N PRO A 49 -19.10 -17.56 -19.37
CA PRO A 49 -20.50 -17.66 -19.80
C PRO A 49 -20.86 -16.76 -20.99
N VAL A 50 -20.01 -15.79 -21.36
CA VAL A 50 -20.29 -14.84 -22.46
C VAL A 50 -19.61 -15.29 -23.75
N SER A 51 -18.28 -15.41 -23.75
CA SER A 51 -17.51 -15.90 -24.90
C SER A 51 -16.06 -16.19 -24.54
N LEU A 52 -15.36 -16.97 -25.37
CA LEU A 52 -13.92 -17.20 -25.24
C LEU A 52 -13.12 -15.89 -25.29
N MET A 53 -13.46 -14.97 -26.20
CA MET A 53 -12.80 -13.66 -26.27
C MET A 53 -13.03 -12.83 -25.00
N ALA A 54 -14.26 -12.84 -24.45
CA ALA A 54 -14.55 -12.16 -23.20
C ALA A 54 -13.78 -12.74 -22.00
N SER A 55 -13.46 -14.05 -22.03
CA SER A 55 -12.62 -14.65 -21.00
C SER A 55 -11.16 -14.18 -21.07
N ILE A 56 -10.62 -13.95 -22.28
CA ILE A 56 -9.27 -13.42 -22.47
C ILE A 56 -9.19 -11.98 -21.97
N ASP A 57 -10.16 -11.12 -22.31
CA ASP A 57 -10.20 -9.74 -21.81
C ASP A 57 -10.37 -9.68 -20.29
N GLY A 58 -11.16 -10.58 -19.71
CA GLY A 58 -11.31 -10.70 -18.27
C GLY A 58 -9.99 -11.12 -17.58
N LEU A 59 -9.24 -12.05 -18.19
CA LEU A 59 -7.96 -12.51 -17.67
C LEU A 59 -6.91 -11.39 -17.70
N THR A 60 -6.77 -10.68 -18.81
CA THR A 60 -5.81 -9.57 -18.94
C THR A 60 -6.16 -8.41 -18.00
N ALA A 61 -7.45 -8.09 -17.87
CA ALA A 61 -7.94 -7.09 -16.93
C ALA A 61 -7.68 -7.49 -15.47
N GLY A 62 -7.87 -8.77 -15.12
CA GLY A 62 -7.60 -9.28 -13.78
C GLY A 62 -6.12 -9.21 -13.40
N ILE A 63 -5.21 -9.49 -14.35
CA ILE A 63 -3.76 -9.33 -14.13
C ILE A 63 -3.42 -7.85 -13.89
N MET A 64 -3.91 -6.96 -14.76
CA MET A 64 -3.62 -5.52 -14.68
C MET A 64 -4.18 -4.91 -13.38
N GLY A 65 -5.42 -5.24 -13.03
CA GLY A 65 -6.06 -4.75 -11.81
C GLY A 65 -5.43 -5.30 -10.54
N GLY A 66 -5.00 -6.57 -10.55
CA GLY A 66 -4.31 -7.18 -9.40
C GLY A 66 -2.98 -6.50 -9.07
N MET A 67 -2.17 -6.17 -10.10
CA MET A 67 -0.89 -5.48 -9.92
C MET A 67 -1.08 -4.02 -9.47
N MET A 68 -2.03 -3.30 -10.07
CA MET A 68 -2.31 -1.91 -9.69
C MET A 68 -2.92 -1.81 -8.29
N GLY A 69 -3.81 -2.75 -7.93
CA GLY A 69 -4.43 -2.82 -6.61
C GLY A 69 -3.42 -3.09 -5.49
N SER A 70 -2.54 -4.08 -5.66
CA SER A 70 -1.53 -4.41 -4.65
C SER A 70 -0.55 -3.27 -4.42
N MET A 71 -0.09 -2.61 -5.48
CA MET A 71 0.79 -1.45 -5.41
C MET A 71 0.12 -0.27 -4.69
N LEU A 72 -1.15 0.00 -4.99
CA LEU A 72 -1.91 1.03 -4.30
C LEU A 72 -2.06 0.69 -2.81
N GLY A 73 -2.31 -0.57 -2.46
CA GLY A 73 -2.46 -1.00 -1.07
C GLY A 73 -1.20 -0.81 -0.21
N VAL A 74 -0.02 -1.14 -0.74
CA VAL A 74 1.24 -1.01 0.02
C VAL A 74 1.74 0.42 0.14
N MET A 75 1.40 1.30 -0.82
CA MET A 75 1.88 2.68 -0.84
C MET A 75 1.06 3.64 0.03
N LEU A 76 -0.08 3.19 0.57
CA LEU A 76 -0.96 4.04 1.39
C LEU A 76 -0.40 4.26 2.79
N GLN A 77 -0.31 5.52 3.19
CA GLN A 77 0.10 5.91 4.55
C GLN A 77 -0.91 5.38 5.59
N PRO A 78 -0.43 4.87 6.75
CA PRO A 78 -1.27 4.21 7.76
C PRO A 78 -2.40 5.10 8.32
N LYS A 79 -2.25 6.42 8.25
CA LYS A 79 -3.26 7.38 8.73
C LYS A 79 -4.47 7.53 7.80
N SER A 80 -4.36 7.16 6.52
CA SER A 80 -5.40 7.36 5.51
C SER A 80 -5.84 6.07 4.78
N ILE A 81 -5.33 4.90 5.20
CA ILE A 81 -5.68 3.59 4.61
C ILE A 81 -7.20 3.39 4.56
N GLU A 82 -7.88 3.58 5.69
CA GLU A 82 -9.32 3.31 5.79
C GLU A 82 -10.12 4.18 4.81
N VAL A 83 -9.80 5.47 4.72
CA VAL A 83 -10.49 6.42 3.85
C VAL A 83 -10.32 6.04 2.38
N MET A 84 -9.12 5.62 1.97
CA MET A 84 -8.87 5.22 0.59
C MET A 84 -9.59 3.91 0.22
N ILE A 85 -9.57 2.91 1.11
CA ILE A 85 -10.30 1.65 0.88
C ILE A 85 -11.80 1.93 0.73
N TYR A 86 -12.39 2.74 1.62
CA TYR A 86 -13.80 3.11 1.51
C TYR A 86 -14.11 3.83 0.19
N PHE A 87 -13.24 4.73 -0.25
CA PHE A 87 -13.42 5.43 -1.52
C PHE A 87 -13.41 4.46 -2.71
N ILE A 88 -12.45 3.53 -2.76
CA ILE A 88 -12.34 2.52 -3.83
C ILE A 88 -13.57 1.60 -3.83
N ASP A 89 -14.05 1.18 -2.67
CA ASP A 89 -15.24 0.33 -2.56
C ASP A 89 -16.52 1.06 -3.00
N ILE A 90 -16.68 2.33 -2.66
CA ILE A 90 -17.81 3.16 -3.14
C ILE A 90 -17.77 3.27 -4.66
N VAL A 91 -16.60 3.53 -5.24
CA VAL A 91 -16.43 3.60 -6.70
C VAL A 91 -16.72 2.24 -7.34
N TYR A 92 -16.27 1.13 -6.75
CA TYR A 92 -16.54 -0.21 -7.27
C TYR A 92 -18.04 -0.50 -7.31
N VAL A 93 -18.76 -0.20 -6.24
CA VAL A 93 -20.22 -0.39 -6.15
C VAL A 93 -20.94 0.46 -7.20
N LEU A 94 -20.54 1.73 -7.36
CA LEU A 94 -21.10 2.61 -8.38
C LEU A 94 -20.90 2.04 -9.78
N VAL A 95 -19.67 1.61 -10.10
CA VAL A 95 -19.34 0.99 -11.39
C VAL A 95 -20.15 -0.29 -11.61
N LEU A 96 -20.33 -1.14 -10.59
CA LEU A 96 -21.18 -2.33 -10.68
C LEU A 96 -22.65 -1.98 -10.95
N VAL A 97 -23.20 -0.95 -10.29
CA VAL A 97 -24.56 -0.47 -10.55
C VAL A 97 -24.71 0.00 -11.99
N LEU A 98 -23.76 0.78 -12.51
CA LEU A 98 -23.76 1.22 -13.91
C LEU A 98 -23.62 0.05 -14.89
N LEU A 99 -22.75 -0.92 -14.58
CA LEU A 99 -22.55 -2.11 -15.37
C LEU A 99 -23.85 -2.93 -15.44
N ILE A 100 -24.54 -3.13 -14.31
CA ILE A 100 -25.84 -3.83 -14.28
C ILE A 100 -26.90 -3.08 -15.08
N ARG A 101 -26.97 -1.75 -14.95
CA ARG A 101 -27.89 -0.91 -15.74
C ARG A 101 -27.63 -1.04 -17.25
N LEU A 102 -26.36 -1.04 -17.65
CA LEU A 102 -25.96 -1.24 -19.05
C LEU A 102 -26.33 -2.64 -19.55
N ILE A 103 -26.12 -3.69 -18.73
CA ILE A 103 -26.56 -5.05 -19.10
C ILE A 103 -28.08 -5.10 -19.30
N ASP A 104 -28.86 -4.46 -18.43
CA ASP A 104 -30.32 -4.41 -18.55
C ASP A 104 -30.77 -3.65 -19.82
N GLU A 105 -30.02 -2.64 -20.23
CA GLU A 105 -30.30 -1.86 -21.45
C GLU A 105 -29.97 -2.68 -22.72
N GLU A 106 -28.81 -3.33 -22.76
CA GLU A 106 -28.39 -4.20 -23.87
C GLU A 106 -29.32 -5.42 -24.02
N THR A 107 -29.76 -6.02 -22.91
CA THR A 107 -30.66 -7.19 -22.94
C THR A 107 -32.12 -6.87 -23.29
N LYS A 108 -32.57 -5.61 -23.13
CA LYS A 108 -33.91 -5.18 -23.56
C LYS A 108 -34.02 -5.06 -25.08
N THR A 109 -32.94 -4.72 -25.75
CA THR A 109 -32.89 -4.59 -27.22
C THR A 109 -33.00 -5.94 -27.93
N GLU A 110 -32.59 -7.04 -27.27
CA GLU A 110 -32.59 -8.41 -27.83
C GLU A 110 -33.89 -9.21 -27.59
N LYS A 111 -34.82 -8.74 -26.74
CA LYS A 111 -36.04 -9.51 -26.41
C LYS A 111 -37.17 -9.26 -27.40
N ASN A 112 -37.07 -9.94 -28.55
CA ASN A 112 -38.22 -10.27 -29.38
C ASN A 112 -38.12 -11.72 -29.91
N GLU A 113 -37.80 -12.70 -29.06
CA GLU A 113 -38.36 -14.06 -29.12
C GLU A 113 -37.91 -14.92 -27.93
N SER A 114 -38.90 -15.58 -27.30
CA SER A 114 -38.84 -16.79 -26.47
C SER A 114 -37.64 -17.05 -25.54
N ASN A 115 -37.87 -16.95 -24.23
CA ASN A 115 -37.95 -18.10 -23.31
C ASN A 115 -37.79 -17.60 -21.86
N ASN A 116 -38.57 -18.18 -20.96
CA ASN A 116 -38.87 -17.76 -19.60
C ASN A 116 -37.71 -18.01 -18.61
N ARG A 117 -36.47 -17.71 -18.98
CA ARG A 117 -35.38 -17.58 -18.01
C ARG A 117 -35.49 -16.19 -17.41
N LYS A 118 -36.11 -16.12 -16.22
CA LYS A 118 -36.08 -14.91 -15.40
C LYS A 118 -34.63 -14.41 -15.38
N PRO A 119 -34.36 -13.16 -15.79
CA PRO A 119 -33.00 -12.66 -15.77
C PRO A 119 -32.53 -12.79 -14.32
N LEU A 120 -31.35 -13.37 -14.12
CA LEU A 120 -30.73 -13.55 -12.79
C LEU A 120 -30.37 -12.21 -12.11
N ILE A 121 -30.95 -11.11 -12.60
CA ILE A 121 -30.62 -9.69 -12.45
C ILE A 121 -31.76 -8.93 -11.73
N ALA A 122 -32.88 -9.58 -11.41
CA ALA A 122 -34.06 -8.86 -10.89
C ALA A 122 -34.07 -8.58 -9.38
N ASN A 123 -33.06 -8.98 -8.59
CA ASN A 123 -33.12 -8.79 -7.14
C ASN A 123 -32.02 -7.85 -6.61
N PRO A 124 -32.36 -6.62 -6.15
CA PRO A 124 -31.41 -5.70 -5.51
C PRO A 124 -30.76 -6.30 -4.25
N PHE A 125 -31.34 -7.39 -3.74
CA PHE A 125 -30.79 -8.21 -2.67
C PHE A 125 -29.41 -8.82 -2.98
N ILE A 126 -29.04 -9.10 -4.24
CA ILE A 126 -27.69 -9.60 -4.57
C ILE A 126 -26.65 -8.47 -4.43
N LEU A 127 -27.02 -7.26 -4.86
CA LEU A 127 -26.18 -6.08 -4.77
C LEU A 127 -26.01 -5.63 -3.30
N ILE A 128 -27.11 -5.69 -2.54
CA ILE A 128 -27.13 -5.45 -1.09
C ILE A 128 -26.37 -6.56 -0.34
N ALA A 129 -26.46 -7.82 -0.76
CA ALA A 129 -25.72 -8.92 -0.15
C ALA A 129 -24.22 -8.84 -0.45
N LEU A 130 -23.81 -8.35 -1.63
CA LEU A 130 -22.40 -8.16 -1.97
C LEU A 130 -21.80 -6.96 -1.22
N LEU A 131 -22.55 -5.86 -1.11
CA LEU A 131 -22.24 -4.72 -0.23
C LEU A 131 -22.17 -5.13 1.24
N ALA A 132 -23.10 -5.97 1.71
CA ALA A 132 -23.13 -6.46 3.09
C ALA A 132 -22.02 -7.48 3.35
N PHE A 133 -21.70 -8.36 2.41
CA PHE A 133 -20.58 -9.30 2.49
C PHE A 133 -19.25 -8.57 2.56
N MET A 134 -19.08 -7.49 1.78
CA MET A 134 -17.91 -6.60 1.85
C MET A 134 -17.87 -5.83 3.18
N GLY A 135 -19.00 -5.29 3.64
CA GLY A 135 -19.13 -4.63 4.96
C GLY A 135 -18.82 -5.56 6.14
N ILE A 136 -19.19 -6.84 6.03
CA ILE A 136 -18.87 -7.91 6.98
C ILE A 136 -17.39 -8.29 6.91
N LEU A 137 -16.74 -8.22 5.74
CA LEU A 137 -15.30 -8.47 5.60
C LEU A 137 -14.46 -7.32 6.19
N LEU A 138 -14.98 -6.09 6.12
CA LEU A 138 -14.45 -4.88 6.76
C LEU A 138 -14.63 -4.91 8.29
N MET A 139 -15.82 -5.29 8.79
CA MET A 139 -16.08 -5.45 10.23
C MET A 139 -15.52 -6.75 10.84
N GLY A 140 -15.30 -7.77 10.00
CA GLY A 140 -14.81 -9.10 10.39
C GLY A 140 -13.36 -9.12 10.87
N LYS A 141 -12.64 -8.00 10.74
CA LYS A 141 -11.38 -7.74 11.46
C LYS A 141 -11.57 -7.83 12.99
N GLY A 142 -12.80 -7.66 13.50
CA GLY A 142 -13.09 -7.77 14.93
C GLY A 142 -13.35 -9.17 15.48
N THR A 143 -13.66 -10.18 14.65
CA THR A 143 -14.25 -11.44 15.19
C THR A 143 -13.75 -12.75 14.61
N LEU A 144 -13.04 -12.78 13.47
CA LEU A 144 -12.63 -14.06 12.85
C LEU A 144 -11.18 -14.49 13.10
N PHE A 145 -10.32 -13.65 13.66
CA PHE A 145 -8.92 -14.00 13.90
C PHE A 145 -8.39 -13.59 15.27
N GLN A 146 -9.26 -13.63 16.28
CA GLN A 146 -8.83 -13.75 17.67
C GLN A 146 -8.74 -15.23 18.02
N ASN A 147 -7.73 -15.92 17.50
CA ASN A 147 -7.20 -17.15 18.09
C ASN A 147 -5.84 -17.46 17.48
N ASN A 148 -4.81 -17.17 18.28
CA ASN A 148 -3.42 -17.61 18.16
C ASN A 148 -2.57 -16.95 17.05
N SER A 149 -2.12 -15.74 17.33
CA SER A 149 -0.71 -15.38 17.13
C SER A 149 -0.32 -14.37 18.19
N GLU A 150 -0.20 -14.87 19.42
CA GLU A 150 0.75 -14.31 20.36
C GLU A 150 2.14 -14.80 19.91
N GLN A 151 3.01 -13.81 19.65
CA GLN A 151 4.46 -13.83 19.81
C GLN A 151 5.37 -13.70 18.56
N VAL A 152 6.19 -12.66 18.69
CA VAL A 152 7.54 -12.42 18.17
C VAL A 152 7.66 -11.82 16.76
N SER A 153 7.65 -10.49 16.70
CA SER A 153 8.73 -9.72 16.07
C SER A 153 8.78 -8.36 16.75
N ALA A 154 9.96 -8.02 17.23
CA ALA A 154 10.23 -6.87 18.08
C ALA A 154 9.78 -5.57 17.42
N GLU A 155 9.14 -4.69 18.21
CA GLU A 155 9.34 -3.25 18.02
C GLU A 155 10.84 -3.02 17.81
N PRO A 156 11.29 -2.24 16.81
CA PRO A 156 12.59 -1.61 16.99
C PRO A 156 12.41 -0.79 18.26
N ASN A 157 13.09 -1.20 19.35
CA ASN A 157 13.06 -0.54 20.63
C ASN A 157 12.97 0.96 20.38
N ASP A 158 11.82 1.54 20.70
CA ASP A 158 11.67 2.97 20.79
C ASP A 158 12.51 3.32 22.01
N ILE A 159 13.79 3.54 21.74
CA ILE A 159 14.75 3.90 22.74
C ILE A 159 14.34 5.30 23.20
N LYS A 160 13.49 5.34 24.24
CA LYS A 160 13.29 6.54 25.04
C LYS A 160 14.62 6.87 25.69
N PHE A 161 15.39 7.78 25.10
CA PHE A 161 16.59 8.31 25.74
C PHE A 161 16.45 9.77 26.13
N THR A 162 16.68 9.98 27.42
CA THR A 162 17.05 11.21 28.11
C THR A 162 18.35 11.79 27.53
N PRO A 163 18.42 13.11 27.28
CA PRO A 163 19.62 13.75 26.75
C PRO A 163 20.72 13.75 27.83
N THR A 164 21.74 12.91 27.66
CA THR A 164 23.02 13.03 28.39
C THR A 164 24.08 13.53 27.41
N SER A 165 24.24 14.85 27.36
CA SER A 165 25.38 15.67 26.90
C SER A 165 26.37 15.15 25.83
N SER A 166 25.98 14.30 24.88
CA SER A 166 26.76 13.97 23.69
C SER A 166 26.43 14.94 22.56
N GLN A 167 27.43 15.39 21.80
CA GLN A 167 27.31 16.42 20.75
C GLN A 167 26.17 16.10 19.76
N ILE A 168 25.10 16.92 19.80
CA ILE A 168 23.96 16.83 18.88
C ILE A 168 24.30 17.64 17.64
N HIS A 169 24.31 16.98 16.48
CA HIS A 169 24.48 17.61 15.17
C HIS A 169 23.12 17.76 14.52
N GLU A 170 22.74 18.98 14.14
CA GLU A 170 21.42 19.25 13.54
C GLU A 170 21.51 19.21 12.01
N VAL A 171 20.56 18.50 11.41
CA VAL A 171 20.31 18.44 9.96
C VAL A 171 18.87 18.86 9.73
N LEU A 172 18.69 19.97 9.04
CA LEU A 172 17.39 20.40 8.55
C LEU A 172 16.99 19.52 7.35
N VAL A 173 15.85 18.86 7.48
CA VAL A 173 15.27 18.03 6.44
C VAL A 173 14.13 18.79 5.78
N LYS A 174 14.31 19.07 4.48
CA LYS A 174 13.29 19.63 3.61
C LYS A 174 12.78 18.56 2.63
N PRO A 175 11.69 18.80 1.89
CA PRO A 175 11.12 17.81 0.96
C PRO A 175 12.10 17.25 -0.07
N THR A 176 13.14 18.02 -0.44
CA THR A 176 14.08 17.67 -1.52
C THR A 176 15.55 17.91 -1.17
N GLU A 177 15.90 18.18 0.08
CA GLU A 177 17.30 18.44 0.46
C GLU A 177 17.57 18.19 1.95
N TYR A 178 18.83 17.89 2.27
CA TYR A 178 19.36 17.89 3.62
C TYR A 178 20.25 19.12 3.81
N THR A 179 20.20 19.77 4.96
CA THR A 179 21.03 20.95 5.21
C THR A 179 21.55 20.91 6.65
N PRO A 180 22.87 20.79 6.87
CA PRO A 180 23.92 20.62 5.85
C PRO A 180 23.87 19.23 5.18
N ASN A 181 24.39 19.15 3.94
CA ASN A 181 24.53 17.87 3.22
C ASN A 181 25.75 17.05 3.69
N ASP A 182 26.68 17.66 4.45
CA ASP A 182 27.84 16.98 5.02
C ASP A 182 27.95 17.31 6.52
N ILE A 183 28.13 16.27 7.33
CA ILE A 183 28.24 16.36 8.79
C ILE A 183 29.62 15.87 9.17
N VAL A 184 30.39 16.70 9.88
CA VAL A 184 31.72 16.34 10.33
C VAL A 184 31.66 15.82 11.77
N LEU A 185 32.07 14.57 11.99
CA LEU A 185 32.12 13.92 13.30
C LEU A 185 33.57 13.56 13.68
N LYS A 186 33.84 13.46 14.99
CA LYS A 186 35.12 12.97 15.49
C LYS A 186 35.16 11.44 15.55
N ALA A 187 36.26 10.87 15.10
CA ALA A 187 36.52 9.44 15.18
C ALA A 187 36.54 8.97 16.64
N GLY A 188 36.08 7.73 16.88
CA GLY A 188 36.15 7.12 18.20
C GLY A 188 35.05 7.55 19.18
N THR A 189 34.31 8.64 18.93
CA THR A 189 33.25 9.13 19.83
C THR A 189 31.83 8.88 19.28
N PRO A 190 30.88 8.37 20.08
CA PRO A 190 29.48 8.30 19.67
C PRO A 190 28.87 9.71 19.55
N ALA A 191 27.98 9.89 18.58
CA ALA A 191 27.34 11.17 18.31
C ALA A 191 25.82 11.00 18.11
N ILE A 192 25.07 12.09 18.25
CA ILE A 192 23.64 12.10 17.94
C ILE A 192 23.43 13.05 16.77
N ILE A 193 22.70 12.58 15.76
CA ILE A 193 22.23 13.43 14.65
C ILE A 193 20.74 13.68 14.85
N ASN A 194 20.34 14.94 14.87
CA ASN A 194 18.95 15.37 14.87
C ASN A 194 18.53 15.73 13.44
N PHE A 195 17.72 14.88 12.82
CA PHE A 195 17.03 15.16 11.57
C PHE A 195 15.75 15.94 11.88
N LYS A 196 15.88 17.27 11.90
CA LYS A 196 14.79 18.18 12.19
C LYS A 196 13.97 18.40 10.93
N THR A 197 12.72 18.00 10.96
CA THR A 197 11.80 18.17 9.82
C THR A 197 10.90 19.37 10.06
N GLU A 198 10.73 20.19 9.03
CA GLU A 198 9.61 21.14 8.96
C GLU A 198 8.49 20.50 8.12
N GLU A 199 8.78 20.26 6.84
CA GLU A 199 7.91 19.57 5.90
C GLU A 199 8.58 18.28 5.41
N VAL A 200 7.90 17.15 5.51
CA VAL A 200 8.38 15.88 4.94
C VAL A 200 7.69 15.64 3.59
N GLY A 201 8.51 15.60 2.55
CA GLY A 201 8.12 15.09 1.24
C GLY A 201 8.79 13.75 0.97
N CYS A 202 9.55 13.69 -0.13
CA CYS A 202 10.33 12.53 -0.54
C CYS A 202 11.42 12.10 0.47
N THR A 203 11.67 12.91 1.50
CA THR A 203 12.67 12.72 2.55
C THR A 203 12.10 12.13 3.85
N GLY A 204 10.85 11.63 3.85
CA GLY A 204 10.19 11.06 5.03
C GLY A 204 10.82 9.77 5.61
N ILE A 205 11.82 9.20 4.94
CA ILE A 205 12.64 8.08 5.43
C ILE A 205 14.10 8.46 5.23
N VAL A 206 14.94 8.22 6.23
CA VAL A 206 16.40 8.33 6.13
C VAL A 206 17.03 6.99 6.46
N LEU A 207 17.87 6.49 5.56
CA LEU A 207 18.57 5.23 5.73
C LEU A 207 20.06 5.35 5.40
N SER A 208 20.84 4.49 6.03
CA SER A 208 22.25 4.25 5.72
C SER A 208 22.55 2.78 5.94
N GLU A 209 22.90 2.07 4.87
CA GLU A 209 23.29 0.66 4.95
C GLU A 209 24.63 0.49 5.69
N GLU A 210 25.57 1.42 5.46
CA GLU A 210 26.90 1.40 6.07
C GLU A 210 26.85 1.65 7.59
N LEU A 211 25.90 2.46 8.04
CA LEU A 211 25.71 2.79 9.46
C LEU A 211 24.64 1.93 10.14
N GLY A 212 23.87 1.17 9.35
CA GLY A 212 22.87 0.21 9.83
C GLY A 212 21.64 0.83 10.46
N PHE A 213 21.19 2.01 9.99
CA PHE A 213 19.94 2.62 10.43
C PHE A 213 18.97 2.85 9.26
N ASN A 214 17.68 2.71 9.54
CA ASN A 214 16.56 3.04 8.65
C ASN A 214 15.45 3.63 9.51
N VAL A 215 15.22 4.94 9.39
CA VAL A 215 14.37 5.70 10.31
C VAL A 215 13.32 6.47 9.53
N THR A 216 12.06 6.27 9.90
CA THR A 216 10.94 7.09 9.43
C THR A 216 10.94 8.42 10.19
N LEU A 217 10.96 9.53 9.47
CA LEU A 217 10.92 10.86 10.07
C LEU A 217 9.48 11.27 10.36
N LYS A 218 9.23 11.71 11.60
CA LYS A 218 7.97 12.36 11.99
C LYS A 218 8.00 13.80 11.52
N GLU A 219 6.90 14.30 10.97
CA GLU A 219 6.77 15.67 10.46
C GLU A 219 6.79 16.73 11.57
N ASN A 220 7.25 17.95 11.26
CA ASN A 220 7.25 19.10 12.18
C ASN A 220 7.89 18.81 13.55
N THR A 221 8.86 17.89 13.63
CA THR A 221 9.51 17.53 14.90
C THR A 221 10.99 17.15 14.73
N ASN A 222 11.62 16.85 15.87
CA ASN A 222 13.00 16.38 15.94
C ASN A 222 13.04 14.85 15.84
N ASN A 223 13.92 14.33 15.00
CA ASN A 223 14.13 12.89 14.82
C ASN A 223 15.58 12.56 15.13
N TYR A 224 15.83 11.89 16.25
CA TYR A 224 17.18 11.63 16.74
C TYR A 224 17.69 10.26 16.29
N VAL A 225 18.90 10.23 15.73
CA VAL A 225 19.62 9.02 15.34
C VAL A 225 20.93 8.95 16.11
N ASN A 226 21.15 7.85 16.82
CA ASN A 226 22.41 7.60 17.53
C ASN A 226 23.41 6.96 16.57
N ILE A 227 24.55 7.61 16.40
CA ILE A 227 25.69 7.15 15.63
C ILE A 227 26.70 6.54 16.58
N LYS A 228 26.92 5.23 16.42
CA LYS A 228 27.97 4.50 17.14
C LYS A 228 29.33 5.10 16.81
N SER A 229 30.33 4.82 17.64
CA SER A 229 31.72 5.20 17.36
C SER A 229 32.16 4.70 15.97
N LEU A 230 32.56 5.63 15.11
CA LEU A 230 32.98 5.37 13.73
C LEU A 230 34.51 5.51 13.58
N LYS A 231 35.04 4.82 12.57
CA LYS A 231 36.43 4.99 12.12
C LYS A 231 36.51 6.20 11.18
N PRO A 232 37.70 6.80 11.01
CA PRO A 232 37.89 7.84 10.00
C PRO A 232 37.48 7.36 8.62
N GLY A 233 36.72 8.18 7.92
CA GLY A 233 36.14 7.82 6.63
C GLY A 233 34.90 8.65 6.30
N THR A 234 34.36 8.39 5.12
CA THR A 234 33.18 9.07 4.60
C THR A 234 32.05 8.06 4.51
N TYR A 235 30.96 8.33 5.21
CA TYR A 235 29.77 7.49 5.26
C TYR A 235 28.60 8.19 4.58
N HIS A 236 27.71 7.42 3.97
CA HIS A 236 26.60 7.97 3.21
C HIS A 236 25.26 7.60 3.83
N TYR A 237 24.31 8.54 3.77
CA TYR A 237 22.91 8.30 4.05
C TYR A 237 22.05 8.89 2.94
N ALA A 238 20.85 8.35 2.76
CA ALA A 238 19.95 8.79 1.72
C ALA A 238 18.49 8.72 2.15
N CYS A 239 17.61 9.36 1.37
CA CYS A 239 16.18 9.15 1.52
C CYS A 239 15.78 7.72 1.13
N GLY A 240 14.56 7.28 1.47
CA GLY A 240 14.09 5.91 1.18
C GLY A 240 14.20 5.46 -0.29
N MET A 241 14.15 6.40 -1.25
CA MET A 241 14.33 6.13 -2.68
C MET A 241 15.77 6.37 -3.19
N GLY A 242 16.71 6.74 -2.32
CA GLY A 242 18.11 6.98 -2.68
C GLY A 242 18.39 8.26 -3.50
N MET A 243 17.38 9.10 -3.72
CA MET A 243 17.47 10.29 -4.59
C MET A 243 18.21 11.45 -3.92
N TYR A 244 17.84 11.76 -2.67
CA TYR A 244 18.49 12.80 -1.86
C TYR A 244 19.49 12.13 -0.94
N LYS A 245 20.71 12.65 -0.93
CA LYS A 245 21.85 12.05 -0.24
C LYS A 245 22.52 13.07 0.66
N GLY A 246 23.00 12.59 1.79
CA GLY A 246 23.92 13.33 2.63
C GLY A 246 25.09 12.46 3.04
N THR A 247 26.08 13.12 3.60
CA THR A 247 27.37 12.55 3.92
C THR A 247 27.70 12.81 5.38
N ILE A 248 28.41 11.86 5.98
CA ILE A 248 29.00 11.98 7.31
C ILE A 248 30.50 11.77 7.15
N THR A 249 31.27 12.84 7.31
CA THR A 249 32.72 12.82 7.26
C THR A 249 33.28 12.65 8.67
N VAL A 250 33.99 11.55 8.91
CA VAL A 250 34.60 11.26 10.21
C VAL A 250 36.09 11.58 10.14
N THR A 251 36.53 12.52 10.95
CA THR A 251 37.94 12.95 11.06
C THR A 251 38.53 12.58 12.42
N ASP A 252 39.85 12.38 12.47
CA ASP A 252 40.60 12.13 13.72
C ASP A 252 40.53 13.29 14.73
#